data_AF-A0A9D5TRF2-F1
#
_entry.id   AF-A0A9D5TRF2-F1
#
_cell.length_a   1.000
_cell.length_b   1.000
_cell.length_c   1.000
_cell.angle_alpha   90.00
_cell.angle_beta   90.00
_cell.angle_gamma   90.00
#
_symmetry.space_group_name_H-M   'P 1'
#
loop_
_entity.id
_entity.type
_entity.pdbx_description
1 polymer ?
#
loop_
_entity_poly.entity_id
_entity_poly.type
_entity_poly.pdbx_seq_one_letter_code
_entity_poly.pdbx_strand_id
1 'polypeptide(L)'
;MIFVSGILDESITDISELTGVILGVLAAILYAGTMIFNKQIKNISVYDKTVVQLFVSAITLIPYCLIVQGGNLISFTPYSVMMLVFVGIVHTGLTYYMYFGSIEYVNVQTTAILSYIDPVTALLLSVLVLNEDMTFKSFIGAVLIIGAAIISEINVSKKEGKN
;
A
#
# COMPACT_ATOMS: atom_id res chain seq x y z
N MET A 1 10.81 1.69 8.76
CA MET A 1 10.78 2.76 7.75
C MET A 1 11.74 3.91 8.08
N ILE A 2 11.83 4.41 9.32
CA ILE A 2 12.76 5.50 9.71
C ILE A 2 14.21 5.29 9.25
N PHE A 3 14.74 4.06 9.37
CA PHE A 3 16.11 3.75 8.94
C PHE A 3 16.27 3.59 7.41
N VAL A 4 15.20 3.33 6.68
CA VAL A 4 15.20 3.14 5.22
C VAL A 4 14.92 4.46 4.51
N SER A 5 14.15 5.36 5.13
CA SER A 5 13.80 6.65 4.57
C SER A 5 14.91 7.70 4.66
N GLY A 6 16.13 7.35 5.12
CA GLY A 6 17.27 8.27 5.20
C GLY A 6 17.16 9.41 6.21
N ILE A 7 16.02 9.53 6.92
CA ILE A 7 15.66 10.68 7.77
C ILE A 7 16.55 10.88 9.00
N LEU A 8 17.48 9.95 9.25
CA LEU A 8 18.49 10.03 10.32
C LEU A 8 19.85 10.53 9.82
N ASP A 9 20.08 10.53 8.50
CA ASP A 9 21.29 11.08 7.87
C ASP A 9 21.11 12.56 7.47
N GLU A 10 19.86 12.97 7.19
CA GLU A 10 19.50 14.38 7.07
C GLU A 10 19.12 14.95 8.44
N SER A 11 19.76 16.05 8.83
CA SER A 11 19.29 16.87 9.93
C SER A 11 17.87 17.33 9.57
N ILE A 12 16.85 16.93 10.35
CA ILE A 12 15.48 17.44 10.20
C ILE A 12 15.51 18.94 10.49
N THR A 13 15.83 19.72 9.46
CA THR A 13 15.99 21.17 9.52
C THR A 13 14.96 21.89 8.66
N ASP A 14 14.28 21.17 7.76
CA ASP A 14 13.24 21.70 6.90
C ASP A 14 11.82 21.28 7.32
N ILE A 15 10.91 22.26 7.31
CA ILE A 15 9.49 22.10 7.68
C ILE A 15 8.76 21.13 6.72
N SER A 16 9.24 21.01 5.48
CA SER A 16 8.71 20.09 4.46
C SER A 16 8.88 18.62 4.84
N GLU A 17 10.05 18.24 5.38
CA GLU A 17 10.33 16.86 5.80
C GLU A 17 9.42 16.45 6.96
N LEU A 18 9.27 17.31 7.97
CA LEU A 18 8.36 17.08 9.09
C LEU A 18 6.90 16.97 8.63
N THR A 19 6.50 17.80 7.66
CA THR A 19 5.15 17.74 7.06
C THR A 19 4.93 16.40 6.36
N GLY A 20 5.93 15.89 5.62
CA GLY A 20 5.88 14.57 4.99
C GLY A 20 5.71 13.43 6.00
N VAL A 21 6.45 13.47 7.12
CA VAL A 21 6.33 12.48 8.20
C VAL A 21 4.93 12.51 8.82
N ILE A 22 4.41 13.70 9.14
CA ILE A 22 3.07 13.86 9.74
C ILE A 22 1.99 13.34 8.77
N LEU A 23 2.08 13.68 7.48
CA LEU A 23 1.15 13.19 6.46
C LEU A 23 1.22 11.67 6.32
N GLY A 24 2.42 11.07 6.38
CA GLY A 24 2.59 9.62 6.35
C GLY A 24 1.95 8.92 7.55
N VAL A 25 2.12 9.46 8.75
CA VAL A 25 1.46 8.93 9.96
C VAL A 25 -0.05 9.07 9.88
N LEU A 26 -0.55 10.22 9.42
CA LEU A 26 -1.98 10.45 9.23
C LEU A 26 -2.57 9.46 8.21
N ALA A 27 -1.87 9.21 7.10
CA ALA A 27 -2.27 8.22 6.10
C ALA A 27 -2.36 6.81 6.70
N ALA A 28 -1.40 6.41 7.54
CA ALA A 28 -1.41 5.12 8.22
C ALA A 28 -2.62 4.97 9.17
N ILE A 29 -2.96 6.03 9.92
CA ILE A 29 -4.13 6.05 10.81
C ILE A 29 -5.43 5.94 10.00
N LEU A 30 -5.56 6.69 8.91
CA LEU A 30 -6.72 6.63 8.02
C LEU A 30 -6.88 5.23 7.41
N TYR A 31 -5.79 4.63 6.94
CA TYR A 31 -5.79 3.28 6.39
C TYR A 31 -6.23 2.23 7.43
N ALA A 32 -5.72 2.32 8.66
CA ALA A 32 -6.15 1.47 9.77
C ALA A 32 -7.65 1.64 10.06
N GLY A 33 -8.15 2.88 10.03
CA GLY A 33 -9.57 3.19 10.13
C GLY A 33 -10.40 2.50 9.04
N THR A 34 -9.98 2.62 7.77
CA THR A 34 -10.64 1.95 6.64
C THR A 34 -10.70 0.44 6.82
N MET A 35 -9.64 -0.20 7.32
CA MET A 35 -9.65 -1.63 7.63
C MET A 35 -10.67 -2.01 8.71
N ILE A 36 -10.77 -1.21 9.78
CA ILE A 36 -11.75 -1.44 10.85
C ILE A 36 -13.18 -1.30 10.31
N PHE A 37 -13.48 -0.24 9.56
CA PHE A 37 -14.80 -0.04 8.96
C PHE A 37 -15.16 -1.14 7.97
N ASN A 38 -14.22 -1.56 7.11
CA ASN A 38 -14.43 -2.67 6.19
C ASN A 38 -14.76 -3.99 6.91
N LYS A 39 -14.21 -4.19 8.11
CA LYS A 39 -14.47 -5.35 8.98
C LYS A 39 -15.80 -5.25 9.75
N GLN A 40 -16.27 -4.04 10.04
CA GLN A 40 -17.55 -3.81 10.75
C GLN A 40 -18.78 -3.96 9.85
N ILE A 41 -18.66 -3.64 8.56
CA ILE A 41 -19.73 -3.86 7.58
C ILE A 41 -19.82 -5.37 7.30
N LYS A 42 -20.74 -6.08 7.96
CA LYS A 42 -21.05 -7.48 7.67
C LYS A 42 -22.39 -7.52 6.93
N ASN A 43 -22.52 -8.35 5.88
CA ASN A 43 -23.68 -8.48 4.96
C ASN A 43 -23.64 -7.70 3.63
N ILE A 44 -22.50 -7.16 3.20
CA ILE A 44 -22.33 -6.64 1.84
C ILE A 44 -21.24 -7.44 1.15
N SER A 45 -21.48 -7.82 -0.11
CA SER A 45 -20.51 -8.50 -0.97
C SER A 45 -19.21 -7.70 -1.03
N VAL A 46 -18.06 -8.38 -1.02
CA VAL A 46 -16.76 -7.71 -1.01
C VAL A 46 -16.52 -6.94 -2.32
N TYR A 47 -17.15 -7.39 -3.42
CA TYR A 47 -17.20 -6.68 -4.69
C TYR A 47 -17.86 -5.30 -4.56
N ASP A 48 -19.05 -5.24 -3.96
CA ASP A 48 -19.80 -3.99 -3.83
C ASP A 48 -19.07 -2.98 -2.94
N LYS A 49 -18.45 -3.46 -1.84
CA LYS A 49 -17.62 -2.60 -0.98
C LYS A 49 -16.46 -1.99 -1.74
N THR A 50 -15.76 -2.79 -2.54
CA THR A 50 -14.58 -2.35 -3.29
C THR A 50 -14.96 -1.37 -4.39
N VAL A 51 -16.05 -1.63 -5.11
CA VAL A 51 -16.56 -0.72 -6.15
C VAL A 51 -17.00 0.61 -5.54
N VAL A 52 -17.76 0.59 -4.45
CA VAL A 52 -18.19 1.82 -3.77
C VAL A 52 -16.98 2.58 -3.21
N GLN A 53 -16.01 1.89 -2.60
CA GLN A 53 -14.80 2.51 -2.07
C GLN A 53 -13.99 3.17 -3.20
N LEU A 54 -13.75 2.48 -4.32
CA LEU A 54 -13.05 3.04 -5.48
C LEU A 54 -13.79 4.25 -6.07
N PHE A 55 -15.12 4.16 -6.15
CA PHE A 55 -15.96 5.25 -6.68
C PHE A 55 -15.92 6.49 -5.78
N VAL A 56 -16.07 6.31 -4.47
CA VAL A 56 -15.96 7.40 -3.49
C VAL A 56 -14.55 7.98 -3.50
N SER A 57 -13.51 7.14 -3.52
CA SER A 57 -12.11 7.60 -3.63
C SER A 57 -11.88 8.41 -4.90
N ALA A 58 -12.39 7.99 -6.06
CA ALA A 58 -12.29 8.75 -7.30
C ALA A 58 -12.98 10.12 -7.19
N ILE A 59 -14.20 10.16 -6.64
CA ILE A 59 -14.93 11.42 -6.43
C ILE A 59 -14.18 12.35 -5.47
N THR A 60 -13.61 11.82 -4.38
CA THR A 60 -12.84 12.63 -3.41
C THR A 60 -11.51 13.12 -3.98
N LEU A 61 -10.88 12.34 -4.87
CA LEU A 61 -9.59 12.71 -5.47
C LEU A 61 -9.72 13.84 -6.50
N ILE A 62 -10.84 13.92 -7.22
CA ILE A 62 -11.10 14.97 -8.23
C ILE A 62 -10.94 16.40 -7.66
N PRO A 63 -11.66 16.82 -6.59
CA PRO A 63 -11.54 18.17 -6.05
C PRO A 63 -10.15 18.41 -5.45
N TYR A 64 -9.54 17.39 -4.83
CA TYR A 64 -8.16 17.51 -4.32
C TYR A 64 -7.16 17.80 -5.45
N CYS A 65 -7.27 17.09 -6.57
CA CYS A 65 -6.40 17.28 -7.74
C CYS A 65 -6.57 18.69 -8.33
N LEU A 66 -7.81 19.18 -8.42
CA LEU A 66 -8.11 20.54 -8.93
C LEU A 66 -7.54 21.65 -8.05
N ILE A 67 -7.58 21.48 -6.71
CA ILE A 67 -7.06 22.46 -5.75
C ILE A 67 -5.53 22.48 -5.78
N VAL A 68 -4.88 21.31 -5.75
CA VAL A 68 -3.42 21.20 -5.67
C VAL A 68 -2.73 21.61 -6.97
N GLN A 69 -3.30 21.28 -8.14
CA GLN A 69 -2.74 21.68 -9.43
C GLN A 69 -3.15 23.10 -9.86
N GLY A 70 -3.95 23.81 -9.06
CA GLY A 70 -4.31 25.22 -9.31
C GLY A 70 -5.05 25.45 -10.63
N GLY A 71 -5.79 24.46 -11.12
CA GLY A 71 -6.52 24.56 -12.40
C GLY A 71 -5.65 24.51 -13.67
N ASN A 72 -4.34 24.24 -13.57
CA ASN A 72 -3.58 23.83 -14.74
C ASN A 72 -4.16 22.50 -15.21
N LEU A 73 -4.70 22.50 -16.44
CA LEU A 73 -5.32 21.34 -17.06
C LEU A 73 -4.36 20.16 -16.95
N ILE A 74 -4.79 19.11 -16.25
CA ILE A 74 -4.19 17.78 -16.36
C ILE A 74 -3.94 17.56 -17.84
N SER A 75 -2.68 17.58 -18.26
CA SER A 75 -2.32 17.40 -19.66
C SER A 75 -2.54 15.93 -19.96
N PHE A 76 -3.77 15.60 -20.36
CA PHE A 76 -4.18 14.28 -20.81
C PHE A 76 -3.48 13.97 -22.13
N THR A 77 -2.20 13.67 -22.02
CA THR A 77 -1.43 13.07 -23.12
C THR A 77 -2.02 11.67 -23.34
N PRO A 78 -2.18 11.22 -24.59
CA PRO A 78 -2.67 9.87 -24.89
C PRO A 78 -1.91 8.77 -24.12
N TYR A 79 -0.61 9.00 -23.90
CA TYR A 79 0.24 8.14 -23.09
C TYR A 79 -0.19 8.06 -21.62
N SER A 80 -0.46 9.20 -20.97
CA SER A 80 -0.91 9.25 -19.57
C SER A 80 -2.26 8.57 -19.39
N VAL A 81 -3.19 8.76 -20.33
CA VAL A 81 -4.49 8.07 -20.32
C VAL A 81 -4.30 6.57 -20.49
N MET A 82 -3.44 6.14 -21.42
CA MET A 82 -3.14 4.73 -21.63
C MET A 82 -2.53 4.08 -20.39
N MET A 83 -1.59 4.74 -19.71
CA MET A 83 -1.04 4.28 -18.44
C MET A 83 -2.09 4.20 -17.34
N LEU A 84 -2.98 5.19 -17.23
CA LEU A 84 -4.03 5.22 -16.21
C LEU A 84 -5.05 4.09 -16.43
N VAL A 85 -5.44 3.82 -17.67
CA VAL A 85 -6.29 2.69 -18.04
C VAL A 85 -5.57 1.36 -17.78
N PHE A 86 -4.28 1.26 -18.11
CA PHE A 86 -3.50 0.06 -17.86
C PHE A 86 -3.43 -0.26 -16.36
N VAL A 87 -3.09 0.72 -15.51
CA VAL A 87 -3.08 0.53 -14.05
C VAL A 87 -4.49 0.21 -13.54
N GLY A 88 -5.53 0.92 -13.99
CA GLY A 88 -6.90 0.66 -13.55
C GLY A 88 -7.43 -0.72 -13.90
N ILE A 89 -7.22 -1.18 -15.13
CA ILE A 89 -7.76 -2.47 -15.60
C ILE A 89 -6.83 -3.62 -15.22
N VAL A 90 -5.54 -3.52 -15.55
CA VAL A 90 -4.58 -4.63 -15.41
C VAL A 90 -4.08 -4.75 -13.98
N HIS A 91 -3.73 -3.64 -13.33
CA HIS A 91 -3.20 -3.73 -11.96
C HIS A 91 -4.31 -3.82 -10.91
N THR A 92 -5.38 -3.03 -11.05
CA THR A 92 -6.46 -3.00 -10.05
C THR A 92 -7.58 -4.00 -10.38
N GLY A 93 -8.14 -3.95 -11.59
CA GLY A 93 -9.27 -4.79 -11.98
C GLY A 93 -8.95 -6.29 -12.01
N LEU A 94 -7.90 -6.69 -12.75
CA LEU A 94 -7.50 -8.09 -12.87
C LEU A 94 -7.06 -8.68 -11.53
N THR A 95 -6.28 -7.93 -10.75
CA THR A 95 -5.85 -8.38 -9.42
C THR A 95 -7.04 -8.57 -8.49
N TYR A 96 -8.03 -7.68 -8.47
CA TYR A 96 -9.23 -7.89 -7.67
C TYR A 96 -10.04 -9.10 -8.13
N TYR A 97 -10.16 -9.29 -9.45
CA TYR A 97 -10.83 -10.48 -9.99
C TYR A 97 -10.14 -11.76 -9.54
N MET A 98 -8.80 -11.83 -9.63
CA MET A 98 -8.03 -12.98 -9.17
C MET A 98 -8.10 -13.13 -7.64
N TYR A 99 -8.00 -12.04 -6.89
CA TYR A 99 -8.05 -12.05 -5.43
C TYR A 99 -9.38 -12.60 -4.91
N PHE A 100 -10.50 -12.04 -5.37
CA PHE A 100 -11.82 -12.53 -4.97
C PHE A 100 -12.12 -13.91 -5.53
N GLY A 101 -11.67 -14.22 -6.75
CA GLY A 101 -11.73 -15.57 -7.29
C GLY A 101 -10.96 -16.58 -6.45
N SER A 102 -9.84 -16.16 -5.84
CA SER A 102 -8.98 -17.02 -5.02
C SER A 102 -9.44 -17.16 -3.57
N ILE A 103 -10.24 -16.22 -3.05
CA ILE A 103 -10.64 -16.21 -1.63
C ILE A 103 -11.47 -17.44 -1.23
N GLU A 104 -12.12 -18.09 -2.20
CA GLU A 104 -12.89 -19.33 -2.00
C GLU A 104 -12.02 -20.60 -2.04
N TYR A 105 -10.81 -20.53 -2.62
CA TYR A 105 -9.95 -21.69 -2.87
C TYR A 105 -8.62 -21.66 -2.10
N VAL A 106 -8.22 -20.51 -1.58
CA VAL A 106 -6.93 -20.33 -0.90
C VAL A 106 -7.12 -20.45 0.61
N ASN A 107 -6.52 -21.50 1.19
CA ASN A 107 -6.44 -21.68 2.63
C ASN A 107 -5.59 -20.55 3.27
N VAL A 108 -5.98 -20.09 4.45
CA VAL A 108 -5.33 -19.02 5.24
C VAL A 108 -3.79 -19.19 5.32
N GLN A 109 -3.32 -20.44 5.37
CA GLN A 109 -1.89 -20.78 5.42
C GLN A 109 -1.14 -20.41 4.14
N THR A 110 -1.75 -20.59 2.96
CA THR A 110 -1.15 -20.22 1.67
C THR A 110 -1.13 -18.70 1.50
N THR A 111 -2.19 -18.00 1.94
CA THR A 111 -2.23 -16.54 1.96
C THR A 111 -1.10 -15.96 2.81
N ALA A 112 -0.83 -16.54 3.99
CA ALA A 112 0.26 -16.09 4.85
C ALA A 112 1.64 -16.25 4.20
N ILE A 113 1.86 -17.32 3.42
CA ILE A 113 3.12 -17.51 2.69
C ILE A 113 3.24 -16.48 1.56
N LEU A 114 2.15 -16.22 0.84
CA LEU A 114 2.09 -15.21 -0.21
C LEU A 114 2.36 -13.80 0.33
N SER A 115 1.87 -13.45 1.54
CA SER A 115 2.14 -12.15 2.18
C SER A 115 3.63 -11.88 2.43
N TYR A 116 4.49 -12.92 2.52
CA TYR A 116 5.94 -12.73 2.64
C TYR A 116 6.63 -12.38 1.33
N ILE A 117 6.02 -12.73 0.20
CA ILE A 117 6.56 -12.42 -1.12
C ILE A 117 6.48 -10.90 -1.37
N ASP A 118 5.44 -10.23 -0.87
CA ASP A 118 5.24 -8.78 -1.05
C ASP A 118 6.44 -7.93 -0.56
N PRO A 119 6.87 -7.98 0.72
CA PRO A 119 8.00 -7.17 1.18
C PRO A 119 9.33 -7.57 0.54
N VAL A 120 9.50 -8.85 0.19
CA VAL A 120 10.74 -9.35 -0.44
C VAL A 120 10.84 -8.88 -1.88
N THR A 121 9.75 -8.96 -2.65
CA THR A 121 9.71 -8.47 -4.03
C THR A 121 9.83 -6.96 -4.10
N ALA A 122 9.18 -6.22 -3.17
CA ALA A 122 9.36 -4.77 -3.05
C ALA A 122 10.84 -4.40 -2.85
N LEU A 123 11.55 -5.10 -1.95
CA LEU A 123 12.98 -4.87 -1.74
C LEU A 123 13.81 -5.19 -2.98
N LEU A 124 13.56 -6.33 -3.63
CA LEU A 124 14.28 -6.73 -4.85
C LEU A 124 14.07 -5.72 -5.98
N LEU A 125 12.84 -5.23 -6.18
CA LEU A 125 12.54 -4.23 -7.20
C LEU A 125 13.18 -2.87 -6.86
N SER A 126 13.22 -2.47 -5.58
CA SER A 126 13.93 -1.24 -5.15
C SER A 126 15.39 -1.26 -5.60
N VAL A 127 16.07 -2.39 -5.39
CA VAL A 127 17.50 -2.52 -5.72
C VAL A 127 17.71 -2.70 -7.22
N LEU A 128 16.95 -3.59 -7.87
CA LEU A 128 17.21 -3.99 -9.26
C LEU A 128 16.62 -3.03 -10.29
N VAL A 129 15.46 -2.45 -10.02
CA VAL A 129 14.73 -1.59 -10.96
C VAL A 129 15.01 -0.12 -10.66
N LEU A 130 14.95 0.27 -9.38
CA LEU A 130 15.18 1.66 -8.96
C LEU A 130 16.67 2.02 -8.83
N ASN A 131 17.57 1.02 -8.82
CA ASN A 131 19.02 1.21 -8.60
C ASN A 131 19.33 2.08 -7.37
N GLU A 132 18.57 1.92 -6.28
CA GLU A 132 18.86 2.62 -5.04
C GLU A 132 20.15 2.08 -4.40
N ASP A 133 21.10 2.99 -4.12
CA ASP A 133 22.31 2.66 -3.39
C ASP A 133 21.95 2.23 -1.96
N MET A 134 22.02 0.93 -1.70
CA MET A 134 21.77 0.39 -0.36
C MET A 134 22.92 0.74 0.58
N THR A 135 22.75 1.83 1.32
CA THR A 135 23.58 2.13 2.49
C THR A 135 23.39 1.06 3.57
N PHE A 136 24.43 0.82 4.37
CA PHE A 136 24.43 -0.21 5.44
C PHE A 136 23.25 -0.05 6.42
N LYS A 137 22.83 1.19 6.69
CA LYS A 137 21.66 1.51 7.54
C LYS A 137 20.34 1.07 6.90
N SER A 138 20.15 1.31 5.59
CA SER A 138 18.97 0.87 4.83
C SER A 138 18.88 -0.65 4.75
N PHE A 139 20.01 -1.35 4.64
CA PHE A 139 20.05 -2.81 4.70
C PHE A 139 19.55 -3.35 6.05
N ILE A 140 20.03 -2.80 7.17
CA ILE A 140 19.56 -3.18 8.51
C ILE A 140 18.06 -2.85 8.67
N GLY A 141 17.62 -1.69 8.16
CA GLY A 141 16.22 -1.30 8.14
C GLY A 141 15.34 -2.28 7.37
N ALA A 142 15.79 -2.76 6.20
CA ALA A 142 15.08 -3.74 5.40
C ALA A 142 14.97 -5.11 6.12
N VAL A 143 16.07 -5.59 6.71
CA VAL A 143 16.08 -6.84 7.49
C VAL A 143 15.12 -6.76 8.69
N LEU A 144 15.09 -5.62 9.39
CA LEU A 144 14.16 -5.41 10.50
C LEU A 144 12.69 -5.40 10.05
N ILE A 145 12.38 -4.80 8.90
CA ILE A 145 11.00 -4.79 8.36
C ILE A 145 10.56 -6.20 8.00
N ILE A 146 11.39 -6.95 7.26
CA ILE A 146 11.08 -8.34 6.88
C ILE A 146 10.96 -9.22 8.13
N GLY A 147 11.88 -9.08 9.10
CA GLY A 147 11.84 -9.83 10.36
C GLY A 147 10.60 -9.53 11.19
N ALA A 148 10.19 -8.26 11.29
CA ALA A 148 8.97 -7.86 11.99
C ALA A 148 7.71 -8.39 11.30
N ALA A 149 7.66 -8.36 9.96
CA ALA A 149 6.55 -8.93 9.19
C ALA A 149 6.39 -10.44 9.47
N ILE A 150 7.50 -11.19 9.46
CA ILE A 150 7.52 -12.62 9.78
C ILE A 150 7.01 -12.89 11.21
N ILE A 151 7.49 -12.15 12.19
CA ILE A 151 7.07 -12.35 13.59
C ILE A 151 5.59 -11.98 13.82
N SER A 152 5.10 -10.95 13.12
CA SER A 152 3.71 -10.51 13.20
C SER A 152 2.76 -11.58 12.68
N GLU A 153 3.03 -12.14 11.49
CA GLU A 153 2.16 -13.15 10.87
C GLU A 153 2.13 -14.47 11.66
N ILE A 154 3.28 -14.90 12.22
CA ILE A 154 3.38 -16.12 13.05
C ILE A 154 2.50 -15.99 14.31
N ASN A 155 2.46 -14.81 14.93
CA ASN A 155 1.62 -14.57 16.12
C ASN A 155 0.12 -14.53 15.79
N VAL A 156 -0.26 -14.04 14.61
CA VAL A 156 -1.65 -14.05 14.14
C VAL A 156 -2.11 -15.49 13.87
N SER A 157 -1.31 -16.29 13.16
CA SER A 157 -1.61 -17.71 12.90
C SER A 157 -1.77 -18.54 14.18
N LYS A 158 -0.95 -18.27 15.20
CA LYS A 158 -1.02 -18.95 16.52
C LYS A 158 -2.30 -18.61 17.32
N LYS A 159 -2.95 -17.49 17.02
CA LYS A 159 -4.17 -17.04 17.71
C LYS A 159 -5.44 -17.64 17.10
N GLU A 160 -5.43 -17.96 15.80
CA GLU A 160 -6.55 -18.62 15.11
C GLU A 160 -6.61 -20.13 15.37
N GLY A 161 -5.47 -20.80 15.62
CA GLY A 161 -5.42 -22.22 16.00
C GLY A 161 -5.82 -22.56 17.44
N LYS A 162 -6.39 -21.60 18.19
CA LYS A 162 -6.80 -21.75 19.60
C LYS A 162 -8.29 -21.53 19.85
N ASN A 163 -9.10 -21.26 18.82
CA ASN A 163 -10.55 -21.18 18.91
C ASN A 163 -11.21 -22.45 18.38
#